data_AF-A0A7S2VQM5-F1
#
_entry.id   AF-A0A7S2VQM5-F1
#
_cell.length_a   1.000
_cell.length_b   1.000
_cell.length_c   1.000
_cell.angle_alpha   90.00
_cell.angle_beta   90.00
_cell.angle_gamma   90.00
#
_symmetry.space_group_name_H-M   'P 1'
#
loop_
_entity.id
_entity.type
_entity.pdbx_description
1 polymer ?
#
loop_
_entity_poly.entity_id
_entity_poly.type
_entity_poly.pdbx_seq_one_letter_code
_entity_poly.pdbx_strand_id
1 'polypeptide(L)'
;GALPLTARASKRSKPEDMRRAFEDMDVQRAGALSLQDILSYVCDYLGFGQAEGHALLAGRTAGHADDADVVTFEQFCRSYARLNPYMVADRKEEVIVRKPGSVAGQQLNLDAVEDCEVFVCDVTAQVFADYCKRCVILLGPCESSVFVRDCEDCVFWLAAQQLRTNNCKRCTFYLYSKTEPIIETSIDLAFAPWAARYPRCAAQFARLRFDPGRNLWNAVFDFSGKRGMANWRILPLDEVAELCVDLADEPGPAADSPGPAITH
;
A
#
# COMPACT_ATOMS: atom_id res chain seq x y z
N GLY A 1 -6.18 1.39 -20.70
CA GLY A 1 -5.18 0.56 -21.39
C GLY A 1 -5.36 -0.89 -20.96
N ALA A 2 -4.73 -1.84 -21.64
CA ALA A 2 -4.67 -3.23 -21.17
C ALA A 2 -3.91 -3.29 -19.83
N LEU A 3 -4.32 -4.20 -18.93
CA LEU A 3 -3.61 -4.43 -17.67
C LEU A 3 -2.22 -5.05 -17.96
N PRO A 4 -1.19 -4.77 -17.12
CA PRO A 4 0.11 -5.40 -17.27
C PRO A 4 -0.01 -6.93 -17.09
N LEU A 5 0.91 -7.70 -17.69
CA LEU A 5 0.92 -9.17 -17.55
C LEU A 5 1.01 -9.63 -16.08
N THR A 6 1.65 -8.80 -15.25
CA THR A 6 1.84 -9.02 -13.82
C THR A 6 0.59 -8.72 -12.98
N ALA A 7 -0.47 -8.12 -13.54
CA ALA A 7 -1.75 -7.85 -12.87
C ALA A 7 -2.40 -9.09 -12.24
N ARG A 8 -2.11 -10.27 -12.81
CA ARG A 8 -2.61 -11.56 -12.34
C ARG A 8 -1.48 -12.49 -11.89
N ALA A 9 -0.30 -11.92 -11.60
CA ALA A 9 0.82 -12.71 -11.11
C ALA A 9 0.45 -13.38 -9.78
N SER A 10 0.77 -14.66 -9.68
CA SER A 10 0.48 -15.49 -8.52
C SER A 10 1.42 -16.71 -8.49
N LYS A 11 1.45 -17.41 -7.36
CA LYS A 11 2.17 -18.69 -7.21
C LYS A 11 1.65 -19.79 -8.17
N ARG A 12 0.49 -19.59 -8.80
CA ARG A 12 -0.17 -20.53 -9.72
C ARG A 12 -0.18 -20.06 -11.18
N SER A 13 0.53 -18.98 -11.51
CA SER A 13 0.59 -18.49 -12.89
C SER A 13 1.18 -19.54 -13.83
N LYS A 14 0.81 -19.51 -15.11
CA LYS A 14 1.31 -20.49 -16.07
C LYS A 14 2.75 -20.15 -16.48
N PRO A 15 3.62 -21.14 -16.75
CA PRO A 15 4.97 -20.88 -17.22
C PRO A 15 5.03 -20.03 -18.50
N GLU A 16 4.04 -20.14 -19.38
CA GLU A 16 3.92 -19.34 -20.61
C GLU A 16 3.71 -17.85 -20.29
N ASP A 17 2.85 -17.53 -19.32
CA ASP A 17 2.60 -16.15 -18.89
C ASP A 17 3.85 -15.55 -18.23
N MET A 18 4.52 -16.35 -17.39
CA MET A 18 5.78 -15.93 -16.75
C MET A 18 6.88 -15.70 -17.80
N ARG A 19 6.99 -16.59 -18.80
CA ARG A 19 7.98 -16.46 -19.88
C ARG A 19 7.76 -15.20 -20.69
N ARG A 20 6.51 -14.90 -21.05
CA ARG A 20 6.17 -13.67 -21.76
C ARG A 20 6.53 -12.42 -20.94
N ALA A 21 6.23 -12.41 -19.64
CA ALA A 21 6.59 -11.29 -18.78
C ALA A 21 8.11 -11.12 -18.64
N PHE A 22 8.86 -12.24 -18.53
CA PHE A 22 10.31 -12.24 -18.51
C PHE A 22 10.91 -11.68 -19.81
N GLU A 23 10.39 -12.12 -20.96
CA GLU A 23 10.83 -11.63 -22.28
C GLU A 23 10.48 -10.16 -22.52
N ASP A 24 9.35 -9.68 -21.97
CA ASP A 24 8.99 -8.25 -21.98
C ASP A 24 9.97 -7.41 -21.14
N MET A 25 10.54 -7.98 -20.08
CA MET A 25 11.55 -7.34 -19.23
C MET A 25 12.97 -7.42 -19.81
N ASP A 26 13.33 -8.54 -20.45
CA ASP A 26 14.63 -8.79 -21.07
C ASP A 26 14.74 -8.10 -22.44
N VAL A 27 14.77 -6.77 -22.43
CA VAL A 27 14.77 -5.94 -23.66
C VAL A 27 15.94 -6.28 -24.57
N GLN A 28 17.10 -6.63 -23.99
CA GLN A 28 18.31 -6.97 -24.74
C GLN A 28 18.34 -8.44 -25.21
N ARG A 29 17.37 -9.27 -24.77
CA ARG A 29 17.29 -10.71 -25.05
C ARG A 29 18.56 -11.45 -24.62
N ALA A 30 19.11 -11.08 -23.47
CA ALA A 30 20.31 -11.69 -22.90
C ALA A 30 20.03 -13.07 -22.29
N GLY A 31 18.76 -13.43 -22.09
CA GLY A 31 18.33 -14.65 -21.40
C GLY A 31 18.39 -14.55 -19.86
N ALA A 32 18.69 -13.36 -19.34
CA ALA A 32 18.78 -13.04 -17.92
C ALA A 32 18.48 -11.54 -17.72
N LEU A 33 17.87 -11.18 -16.59
CA LEU A 33 17.50 -9.79 -16.28
C LEU A 33 18.59 -9.12 -15.45
N SER A 34 19.19 -8.05 -15.94
CA SER A 34 20.08 -7.21 -15.15
C SER A 34 19.32 -6.41 -14.09
N LEU A 35 20.04 -5.79 -13.14
CA LEU A 35 19.44 -4.82 -12.22
C LEU A 35 18.72 -3.71 -13.00
N GLN A 36 19.30 -3.21 -14.09
CA GLN A 36 18.70 -2.14 -14.87
C GLN A 36 17.37 -2.56 -15.51
N ASP A 37 17.27 -3.79 -16.03
CA ASP A 37 16.02 -4.32 -16.58
C ASP A 37 14.93 -4.39 -15.51
N ILE A 38 15.31 -4.86 -14.30
CA ILE A 38 14.39 -4.95 -13.16
C ILE A 38 13.93 -3.57 -12.71
N LEU A 39 14.84 -2.61 -12.49
CA LEU A 39 14.46 -1.28 -12.03
C LEU A 39 13.59 -0.57 -13.07
N SER A 40 13.95 -0.65 -14.35
CA SER A 40 13.17 -0.02 -15.42
C SER A 40 11.76 -0.61 -15.52
N TYR A 41 11.61 -1.93 -15.46
CA TYR A 41 10.28 -2.52 -15.56
C TYR A 41 9.48 -2.43 -14.26
N VAL A 42 10.07 -2.82 -13.13
CA VAL A 42 9.36 -2.93 -11.85
C VAL A 42 9.16 -1.56 -11.21
N CYS A 43 10.19 -0.72 -11.18
CA CYS A 43 10.12 0.56 -10.50
C CYS A 43 9.57 1.67 -11.39
N ASP A 44 9.96 1.75 -12.66
CA ASP A 44 9.52 2.84 -13.54
C ASP A 44 8.22 2.51 -14.27
N TYR A 45 8.11 1.32 -14.87
CA TYR A 45 6.91 0.94 -15.63
C TYR A 45 5.75 0.47 -14.74
N LEU A 46 5.99 -0.46 -13.80
CA LEU A 46 4.94 -0.92 -12.87
C LEU A 46 4.73 0.04 -11.70
N GLY A 47 5.67 0.95 -11.44
CA GLY A 47 5.56 1.94 -10.37
C GLY A 47 5.80 1.40 -8.97
N PHE A 48 6.66 0.39 -8.78
CA PHE A 48 7.00 -0.13 -7.46
C PHE A 48 8.13 0.68 -6.81
N GLY A 49 8.40 0.45 -5.53
CA GLY A 49 9.56 1.03 -4.85
C GLY A 49 10.89 0.44 -5.30
N GLN A 50 11.96 1.23 -5.21
CA GLN A 50 13.33 0.78 -5.51
C GLN A 50 13.75 -0.41 -4.65
N ALA A 51 13.41 -0.39 -3.35
CA ALA A 51 13.70 -1.49 -2.43
C ALA A 51 13.12 -2.83 -2.90
N GLU A 52 11.90 -2.83 -3.46
CA GLU A 52 11.28 -4.04 -4.03
C GLU A 52 12.01 -4.50 -5.29
N GLY A 53 12.41 -3.58 -6.17
CA GLY A 53 13.24 -3.88 -7.35
C GLY A 53 14.57 -4.54 -6.97
N HIS A 54 15.27 -3.97 -5.98
CA HIS A 54 16.51 -4.55 -5.45
C HIS A 54 16.29 -5.91 -4.77
N ALA A 55 15.19 -6.07 -4.02
CA ALA A 55 14.87 -7.32 -3.34
C ALA A 55 14.58 -8.48 -4.31
N LEU A 56 14.08 -8.20 -5.52
CA LEU A 56 13.91 -9.20 -6.57
C LEU A 56 15.24 -9.76 -7.06
N LEU A 57 16.28 -8.92 -7.13
CA LEU A 57 17.65 -9.34 -7.42
C LEU A 57 18.27 -10.11 -6.24
N ALA A 58 17.98 -9.66 -5.02
CA ALA A 58 18.54 -10.19 -3.78
C ALA A 58 17.89 -11.49 -3.28
N GLY A 59 16.98 -12.14 -4.04
CA GLY A 59 16.44 -13.48 -3.76
C GLY A 59 17.48 -14.62 -3.70
N ARG A 60 18.76 -14.26 -3.55
CA ARG A 60 19.90 -15.10 -3.21
C ARG A 60 19.77 -15.49 -1.73
N THR A 61 19.73 -16.78 -1.42
CA THR A 61 20.18 -17.24 -0.11
C THR A 61 21.58 -16.65 0.12
N ALA A 62 21.76 -15.86 1.18
CA ALA A 62 23.04 -15.27 1.54
C ALA A 62 24.13 -16.36 1.54
N GLY A 63 25.01 -16.40 0.54
CA GLY A 63 26.00 -17.47 0.48
C GLY A 63 26.90 -17.64 -0.73
N HIS A 64 26.64 -17.07 -1.91
CA HIS A 64 27.56 -17.25 -3.06
C HIS A 64 27.74 -15.93 -3.83
N ALA A 65 28.97 -15.41 -3.78
CA ALA A 65 29.37 -14.08 -4.25
C ALA A 65 29.94 -14.06 -5.68
N ASP A 66 29.69 -15.09 -6.49
CA ASP A 66 30.51 -15.35 -7.69
C ASP A 66 29.73 -15.72 -8.97
N ASP A 67 28.46 -15.32 -9.10
CA ASP A 67 27.71 -15.47 -10.37
C ASP A 67 27.02 -14.14 -10.71
N ALA A 68 27.02 -13.77 -12.00
CA ALA A 68 26.72 -12.42 -12.51
C ALA A 68 25.50 -11.74 -11.87
N ASP A 69 25.51 -10.39 -11.80
CA ASP A 69 24.42 -9.54 -11.28
C ASP A 69 23.16 -9.53 -12.16
N VAL A 70 22.60 -10.72 -12.37
CA VAL A 70 21.44 -10.98 -13.22
C VAL A 70 20.49 -11.99 -12.57
N VAL A 71 19.21 -11.95 -12.96
CA VAL A 71 18.15 -12.87 -12.56
C VAL A 71 17.81 -13.79 -13.74
N THR A 72 18.01 -15.09 -13.55
CA THR A 72 17.62 -16.10 -14.54
C THR A 72 16.11 -16.30 -14.59
N PHE A 73 15.60 -16.90 -15.66
CA PHE A 73 14.17 -17.21 -15.78
C PHE A 73 13.64 -18.07 -14.62
N GLU A 74 14.44 -19.02 -14.11
CA GLU A 74 14.02 -19.86 -12.98
C GLU A 74 13.88 -19.04 -11.69
N GLN A 75 14.83 -18.16 -11.40
CA GLN A 75 14.78 -17.26 -10.24
C GLN A 75 13.62 -16.28 -10.37
N PHE A 76 13.38 -15.74 -11.57
CA PHE A 76 12.24 -14.89 -11.88
C PHE A 76 10.90 -15.59 -11.56
N CYS A 77 10.73 -16.85 -11.99
CA CYS A 77 9.52 -17.62 -11.73
C CYS A 77 9.20 -17.73 -10.23
N ARG A 78 10.23 -17.88 -9.38
CA ARG A 78 10.07 -18.00 -7.91
C ARG A 78 9.55 -16.70 -7.29
N SER A 79 9.92 -15.56 -7.86
CA SER A 79 9.52 -14.24 -7.39
C SER A 79 8.32 -13.64 -8.14
N TYR A 80 7.85 -14.28 -9.21
CA TYR A 80 6.85 -13.73 -10.12
C TYR A 80 5.58 -13.25 -9.41
N ALA A 81 5.09 -14.01 -8.43
CA ALA A 81 3.90 -13.65 -7.66
C ALA A 81 4.01 -12.28 -6.96
N ARG A 82 5.23 -11.86 -6.59
CA ARG A 82 5.50 -10.57 -5.92
C ARG A 82 5.35 -9.38 -6.88
N LEU A 83 5.31 -9.62 -8.19
CA LEU A 83 5.11 -8.59 -9.21
C LEU A 83 3.64 -8.16 -9.36
N ASN A 84 2.72 -8.75 -8.59
CA ASN A 84 1.33 -8.32 -8.60
C ASN A 84 1.18 -6.95 -7.92
N PRO A 85 0.76 -5.90 -8.64
CA PRO A 85 0.56 -4.58 -8.05
C PRO A 85 -0.60 -4.54 -7.04
N TYR A 86 -1.56 -5.46 -7.17
CA TYR A 86 -2.85 -5.46 -6.50
C TYR A 86 -2.95 -6.45 -5.34
N MET A 87 -1.95 -7.32 -5.17
CA MET A 87 -1.92 -8.35 -4.14
C MET A 87 -0.56 -8.33 -3.44
N VAL A 88 -0.54 -7.82 -2.22
CA VAL A 88 0.63 -7.81 -1.35
C VAL A 88 0.35 -8.80 -0.22
N ALA A 89 0.89 -10.00 -0.35
CA ALA A 89 0.64 -11.08 0.59
C ALA A 89 1.94 -11.74 1.09
N ASP A 90 1.91 -12.24 2.33
CA ASP A 90 3.01 -12.98 2.97
C ASP A 90 4.34 -12.18 3.00
N ARG A 91 4.30 -10.89 3.36
CA ARG A 91 5.47 -10.00 3.35
C ARG A 91 5.92 -9.66 4.77
N LYS A 92 7.24 -9.64 5.01
CA LYS A 92 7.82 -9.33 6.32
C LYS A 92 9.06 -8.46 6.24
N GLU A 93 9.16 -7.46 7.11
CA GLU A 93 10.35 -6.60 7.23
C GLU A 93 10.70 -5.88 5.91
N GLU A 94 9.67 -5.42 5.18
CA GLU A 94 9.84 -4.80 3.86
C GLU A 94 9.24 -3.40 3.79
N VAL A 95 9.85 -2.56 2.94
CA VAL A 95 9.26 -1.32 2.46
C VAL A 95 8.63 -1.58 1.10
N ILE A 96 7.31 -1.43 1.01
CA ILE A 96 6.49 -1.74 -0.17
C ILE A 96 5.89 -0.44 -0.67
N VAL A 97 6.09 -0.11 -1.95
CA VAL A 97 5.61 1.16 -2.51
C VAL A 97 4.83 0.92 -3.79
N ARG A 98 3.73 1.64 -3.93
CA ARG A 98 2.95 1.74 -5.16
C ARG A 98 2.84 3.22 -5.53
N LYS A 99 3.57 3.64 -6.56
CA LYS A 99 3.67 5.03 -7.03
C LYS A 99 2.35 5.46 -7.70
N PRO A 100 2.08 6.78 -7.85
CA PRO A 100 0.91 7.26 -8.57
C PRO A 100 0.77 6.63 -9.96
N GLY A 101 -0.39 6.03 -10.24
CA GLY A 101 -0.69 5.32 -11.48
C GLY A 101 -0.43 3.81 -11.48
N SER A 102 0.25 3.24 -10.47
CA SER A 102 0.57 1.81 -10.44
C SER A 102 -0.64 0.92 -10.10
N VAL A 103 -1.60 1.44 -9.33
CA VAL A 103 -2.82 0.71 -8.95
C VAL A 103 -3.99 1.05 -9.87
N ALA A 104 -4.02 2.30 -10.35
CA ALA A 104 -4.94 2.79 -11.38
C ALA A 104 -6.43 2.49 -11.08
N GLY A 105 -6.85 2.64 -9.82
CA GLY A 105 -8.24 2.43 -9.41
C GLY A 105 -8.68 0.97 -9.41
N GLN A 106 -7.75 0.00 -9.37
CA GLN A 106 -8.10 -1.40 -9.14
C GLN A 106 -8.34 -1.68 -7.65
N GLN A 107 -8.88 -2.86 -7.35
CA GLN A 107 -8.92 -3.38 -5.98
C GLN A 107 -7.50 -3.71 -5.51
N LEU A 108 -7.22 -3.47 -4.23
CA LEU A 108 -5.97 -3.83 -3.58
C LEU A 108 -6.23 -4.77 -2.39
N ASN A 109 -5.37 -5.77 -2.23
CA ASN A 109 -5.36 -6.68 -1.11
C ASN A 109 -4.00 -6.63 -0.42
N LEU A 110 -4.01 -6.34 0.88
CA LEU A 110 -2.89 -6.53 1.81
C LEU A 110 -3.29 -7.71 2.71
N ASP A 111 -2.51 -8.79 2.71
CA ASP A 111 -2.85 -10.02 3.43
C ASP A 111 -1.61 -10.59 4.14
N ALA A 112 -1.68 -10.76 5.46
CA ALA A 112 -0.57 -11.28 6.26
C ALA A 112 0.76 -10.51 6.02
N VAL A 113 0.69 -9.19 6.13
CA VAL A 113 1.84 -8.27 6.05
C VAL A 113 2.28 -7.91 7.46
N GLU A 114 3.56 -8.14 7.80
CA GLU A 114 4.06 -8.02 9.17
C GLU A 114 5.39 -7.25 9.25
N ASP A 115 5.54 -6.33 10.20
CA ASP A 115 6.77 -5.50 10.34
C ASP A 115 7.13 -4.72 9.06
N CYS A 116 6.13 -4.25 8.31
CA CYS A 116 6.34 -3.59 7.02
C CYS A 116 5.91 -2.12 7.03
N GLU A 117 6.52 -1.36 6.12
CA GLU A 117 6.06 -0.04 5.72
C GLU A 117 5.43 -0.16 4.32
N VAL A 118 4.13 0.14 4.20
CA VAL A 118 3.38 -0.02 2.95
C VAL A 118 2.84 1.33 2.51
N PHE A 119 3.35 1.86 1.40
CA PHE A 119 2.97 3.16 0.87
C PHE A 119 2.28 3.05 -0.48
N VAL A 120 0.94 3.05 -0.47
CA VAL A 120 0.12 3.06 -1.68
C VAL A 120 -0.29 4.48 -2.02
N CYS A 121 0.53 5.12 -2.85
CA CYS A 121 0.40 6.52 -3.26
C CYS A 121 -0.49 6.67 -4.52
N ASP A 122 -1.56 5.90 -4.62
CA ASP A 122 -2.45 5.89 -5.77
C ASP A 122 -3.91 5.65 -5.35
N VAL A 123 -4.82 5.92 -6.28
CA VAL A 123 -6.24 5.64 -6.08
C VAL A 123 -6.55 4.16 -6.22
N THR A 124 -7.37 3.65 -5.32
CA THR A 124 -7.90 2.27 -5.31
C THR A 124 -9.42 2.28 -5.49
N ALA A 125 -10.00 1.22 -6.06
CA ALA A 125 -11.45 1.05 -6.06
C ALA A 125 -11.97 0.55 -4.70
N GLN A 126 -11.28 -0.41 -4.11
CA GLN A 126 -11.61 -1.05 -2.84
C GLN A 126 -10.33 -1.63 -2.24
N VAL A 127 -10.21 -1.63 -0.90
CA VAL A 127 -9.05 -2.20 -0.22
C VAL A 127 -9.49 -3.21 0.83
N PHE A 128 -8.81 -4.36 0.86
CA PHE A 128 -8.86 -5.30 1.97
C PHE A 128 -7.47 -5.33 2.62
N ALA A 129 -7.39 -4.95 3.89
CA ALA A 129 -6.19 -5.06 4.70
C ALA A 129 -6.46 -6.07 5.82
N ASP A 130 -5.97 -7.29 5.62
CA ASP A 130 -6.24 -8.45 6.45
C ASP A 130 -4.97 -8.94 7.13
N TYR A 131 -5.06 -9.30 8.40
CA TYR A 131 -3.97 -9.92 9.15
C TYR A 131 -2.67 -9.11 9.17
N CYS A 132 -2.75 -7.77 9.06
CA CYS A 132 -1.57 -6.90 9.08
C CYS A 132 -1.11 -6.66 10.52
N LYS A 133 0.20 -6.77 10.79
CA LYS A 133 0.75 -6.65 12.15
C LYS A 133 1.99 -5.78 12.22
N ARG A 134 2.03 -4.83 13.17
CA ARG A 134 3.22 -3.96 13.38
C ARG A 134 3.62 -3.22 12.11
N CYS A 135 2.63 -2.72 11.36
CA CYS A 135 2.84 -2.07 10.07
C CYS A 135 2.54 -0.57 10.12
N VAL A 136 3.25 0.18 9.29
CA VAL A 136 2.89 1.55 8.90
C VAL A 136 2.30 1.48 7.50
N ILE A 137 1.05 1.91 7.33
CA ILE A 137 0.31 1.73 6.07
C ILE A 137 -0.30 3.05 5.62
N LEU A 138 0.13 3.55 4.46
CA LEU A 138 -0.50 4.65 3.75
C LEU A 138 -1.33 4.09 2.60
N LEU A 139 -2.61 4.47 2.56
CA LEU A 139 -3.53 4.21 1.46
C LEU A 139 -4.04 5.55 0.92
N GLY A 140 -3.73 5.83 -0.34
CA GLY A 140 -4.34 6.92 -1.09
C GLY A 140 -5.87 6.78 -1.19
N PRO A 141 -6.55 7.75 -1.82
CA PRO A 141 -8.01 7.78 -1.89
C PRO A 141 -8.62 6.50 -2.46
N CYS A 142 -9.43 5.83 -1.64
CA CYS A 142 -10.21 4.66 -2.03
C CYS A 142 -11.63 5.09 -2.42
N GLU A 143 -12.04 4.80 -3.65
CA GLU A 143 -13.34 5.21 -4.21
C GLU A 143 -14.53 4.63 -3.43
N SER A 144 -14.39 3.43 -2.88
CA SER A 144 -15.41 2.79 -2.06
C SER A 144 -14.94 2.56 -0.61
N SER A 145 -14.97 1.32 -0.16
CA SER A 145 -14.65 0.92 1.20
C SER A 145 -13.20 0.47 1.34
N VAL A 146 -12.63 0.81 2.49
CA VAL A 146 -11.44 0.14 3.03
C VAL A 146 -11.92 -0.77 4.16
N PHE A 147 -11.65 -2.07 4.03
CA PHE A 147 -11.90 -3.06 5.08
C PHE A 147 -10.58 -3.37 5.78
N VAL A 148 -10.54 -3.17 7.09
CA VAL A 148 -9.38 -3.50 7.93
C VAL A 148 -9.79 -4.59 8.90
N ARG A 149 -9.23 -5.79 8.76
CA ARG A 149 -9.66 -6.98 9.52
C ARG A 149 -8.48 -7.68 10.16
N ASP A 150 -8.66 -8.14 11.39
CA ASP A 150 -7.66 -8.94 12.10
C ASP A 150 -6.27 -8.28 12.18
N CYS A 151 -6.24 -6.94 12.24
CA CYS A 151 -5.01 -6.15 12.25
C CYS A 151 -4.61 -5.75 13.67
N GLU A 152 -3.31 -5.77 13.97
CA GLU A 152 -2.81 -5.47 15.32
C GLU A 152 -1.53 -4.62 15.28
N ASP A 153 -1.42 -3.63 16.17
CA ASP A 153 -0.24 -2.75 16.27
C ASP A 153 0.09 -1.98 14.97
N CYS A 154 -0.93 -1.58 14.21
CA CYS A 154 -0.75 -0.91 12.93
C CYS A 154 -1.10 0.58 13.00
N VAL A 155 -0.39 1.39 12.23
CA VAL A 155 -0.73 2.81 12.01
C VAL A 155 -1.13 3.00 10.55
N PHE A 156 -2.33 3.51 10.33
CA PHE A 156 -2.90 3.73 9.01
C PHE A 156 -3.06 5.22 8.73
N TRP A 157 -2.53 5.69 7.61
CA TRP A 157 -2.98 6.91 6.95
C TRP A 157 -3.86 6.49 5.78
N LEU A 158 -5.17 6.71 5.87
CA LEU A 158 -6.09 6.22 4.83
C LEU A 158 -7.17 7.23 4.49
N ALA A 159 -7.49 7.34 3.21
CA ALA A 159 -8.60 8.14 2.71
C ALA A 159 -9.59 7.24 1.98
N ALA A 160 -10.87 7.27 2.37
CA ALA A 160 -11.88 6.38 1.80
C ALA A 160 -13.27 7.02 1.75
N GLN A 161 -14.16 6.45 0.94
CA GLN A 161 -15.57 6.75 1.08
C GLN A 161 -16.12 6.18 2.39
N GLN A 162 -15.73 4.95 2.72
CA GLN A 162 -16.13 4.24 3.95
C GLN A 162 -14.93 3.53 4.56
N LEU A 163 -14.74 3.66 5.87
CA LEU A 163 -13.86 2.78 6.65
C LEU A 163 -14.71 1.78 7.42
N ARG A 164 -14.36 0.50 7.34
CA ARG A 164 -14.95 -0.58 8.16
C ARG A 164 -13.83 -1.39 8.80
N THR A 165 -13.84 -1.50 10.12
CA THR A 165 -12.88 -2.31 10.86
C THR A 165 -13.58 -3.46 11.59
N ASN A 166 -12.93 -4.62 11.60
CA ASN A 166 -13.38 -5.76 12.40
C ASN A 166 -12.18 -6.44 13.05
N ASN A 167 -12.28 -6.79 14.34
CA ASN A 167 -11.22 -7.49 15.08
C ASN A 167 -9.84 -6.81 15.01
N CYS A 168 -9.81 -5.47 15.13
CA CYS A 168 -8.57 -4.71 15.15
C CYS A 168 -8.15 -4.34 16.58
N LYS A 169 -6.85 -4.31 16.85
CA LYS A 169 -6.32 -4.06 18.20
C LYS A 169 -5.08 -3.15 18.17
N ARG A 170 -5.07 -2.09 19.00
CA ARG A 170 -3.93 -1.15 19.07
C ARG A 170 -3.61 -0.55 17.70
N CYS A 171 -4.63 -0.12 16.97
CA CYS A 171 -4.47 0.50 15.66
C CYS A 171 -4.80 1.98 15.69
N THR A 172 -3.99 2.80 15.04
CA THR A 172 -4.21 4.25 14.90
C THR A 172 -4.59 4.57 13.45
N PHE A 173 -5.62 5.40 13.26
CA PHE A 173 -6.16 5.78 11.95
C PHE A 173 -6.11 7.31 11.78
N TYR A 174 -5.22 7.77 10.89
CA TYR A 174 -5.22 9.12 10.33
C TYR A 174 -6.12 9.11 9.09
N LEU A 175 -7.34 9.60 9.26
CA LEU A 175 -8.45 9.23 8.40
C LEU A 175 -9.03 10.43 7.64
N TYR A 176 -9.25 10.23 6.34
CA TYR A 176 -10.33 10.91 5.63
C TYR A 176 -11.46 9.91 5.38
N SER A 177 -12.68 10.22 5.85
CA SER A 177 -13.85 9.39 5.58
C SER A 177 -15.04 10.26 5.15
N LYS A 178 -15.70 9.87 4.05
CA LYS A 178 -16.91 10.54 3.57
C LYS A 178 -18.15 10.18 4.39
N THR A 179 -18.14 9.00 5.02
CA THR A 179 -19.19 8.53 5.95
C THR A 179 -18.61 8.31 7.34
N GLU A 180 -19.49 8.05 8.31
CA GLU A 180 -19.10 7.60 9.65
C GLU A 180 -18.23 6.32 9.55
N PRO A 181 -17.02 6.30 10.14
CA PRO A 181 -16.21 5.10 10.24
C PRO A 181 -16.88 4.08 11.14
N ILE A 182 -16.90 2.81 10.72
CA ILE A 182 -17.52 1.73 11.48
C ILE A 182 -16.43 0.87 12.11
N ILE A 183 -16.58 0.58 13.40
CA ILE A 183 -15.75 -0.39 14.11
C ILE A 183 -16.61 -1.51 14.72
N GLU A 184 -16.09 -2.72 14.73
CA GLU A 184 -16.73 -3.90 15.31
C GLU A 184 -15.69 -4.82 15.94
N THR A 185 -15.97 -5.36 17.13
CA THR A 185 -15.10 -6.33 17.83
C THR A 185 -13.64 -5.85 17.94
N SER A 186 -13.44 -4.54 17.98
CA SER A 186 -12.12 -3.91 17.97
C SER A 186 -11.87 -3.21 19.29
N ILE A 187 -10.61 -3.06 19.69
CA ILE A 187 -10.23 -2.47 20.99
C ILE A 187 -8.96 -1.63 20.86
N ASP A 188 -8.87 -0.59 21.69
CA ASP A 188 -7.71 0.32 21.73
C ASP A 188 -7.41 0.93 20.35
N LEU A 189 -8.45 1.47 19.71
CA LEU A 189 -8.29 2.20 18.46
C LEU A 189 -8.09 3.70 18.73
N ALA A 190 -7.27 4.36 17.93
CA ALA A 190 -7.14 5.81 17.96
C ALA A 190 -7.47 6.42 16.59
N PHE A 191 -8.12 7.57 16.57
CA PHE A 191 -8.49 8.28 15.35
C PHE A 191 -7.95 9.70 15.36
N ALA A 192 -7.45 10.14 14.21
CA ALA A 192 -6.97 11.49 13.92
C ALA A 192 -7.43 11.86 12.49
N PRO A 193 -7.48 13.15 12.12
CA PRO A 193 -7.75 13.54 10.74
C PRO A 193 -6.61 13.07 9.82
N TRP A 194 -6.90 12.96 8.52
CA TRP A 194 -5.91 12.70 7.48
C TRP A 194 -4.70 13.65 7.61
N ALA A 195 -3.51 13.06 7.73
CA ALA A 195 -2.26 13.78 8.03
C ALA A 195 -1.10 13.36 7.11
N ALA A 196 -1.40 12.89 5.89
CA ALA A 196 -0.39 12.41 4.96
C ALA A 196 -0.22 13.35 3.76
N ARG A 197 1.01 13.38 3.23
CA ARG A 197 1.37 14.03 1.98
C ARG A 197 2.23 13.11 1.12
N TYR A 198 1.96 13.09 -0.18
CA TYR A 198 2.74 12.36 -1.18
C TYR A 198 2.48 12.95 -2.57
N PRO A 199 3.33 12.71 -3.58
CA PRO A 199 3.13 13.28 -4.91
C PRO A 199 1.75 12.97 -5.51
N ARG A 200 1.05 14.02 -5.97
CA ARG A 200 -0.28 13.97 -6.63
C ARG A 200 -1.45 13.60 -5.70
N CYS A 201 -1.28 13.62 -4.39
CA CYS A 201 -2.35 13.33 -3.43
C CYS A 201 -3.56 14.26 -3.64
N ALA A 202 -3.35 15.58 -3.78
CA ALA A 202 -4.46 16.52 -3.92
C ALA A 202 -5.23 16.32 -5.22
N ALA A 203 -4.54 16.03 -6.32
CA ALA A 203 -5.16 15.70 -7.60
C ALA A 203 -5.99 14.41 -7.54
N GLN A 204 -5.54 13.41 -6.78
CA GLN A 204 -6.27 12.16 -6.57
C GLN A 204 -7.55 12.37 -5.74
N PHE A 205 -7.50 13.18 -4.68
CA PHE A 205 -8.70 13.59 -3.92
C PHE A 205 -9.71 14.32 -4.81
N ALA A 206 -9.24 15.30 -5.60
CA ALA A 206 -10.08 16.03 -6.54
C ALA A 206 -10.75 15.11 -7.57
N ARG A 207 -10.03 14.13 -8.10
CA ARG A 207 -10.55 13.12 -9.04
C ARG A 207 -11.74 12.36 -8.47
N LEU A 208 -11.70 12.00 -7.19
CA LEU A 208 -12.79 11.28 -6.52
C LEU A 208 -13.84 12.20 -5.90
N ARG A 209 -13.70 13.52 -6.04
CA ARG A 209 -14.55 14.52 -5.39
C ARG A 209 -14.59 14.33 -3.87
N PHE A 210 -13.43 14.05 -3.28
CA PHE A 210 -13.25 14.04 -1.84
C PHE A 210 -12.97 15.47 -1.41
N ASP A 211 -13.92 16.05 -0.67
CA ASP A 211 -13.84 17.41 -0.17
C ASP A 211 -13.13 17.40 1.19
N PRO A 212 -11.89 17.91 1.29
CA PRO A 212 -11.10 17.84 2.52
C PRO A 212 -11.74 18.60 3.69
N GLY A 213 -12.63 19.57 3.42
CA GLY A 213 -13.40 20.28 4.44
C GLY A 213 -14.58 19.46 4.99
N ARG A 214 -14.92 18.32 4.36
CA ARG A 214 -16.03 17.43 4.75
C ARG A 214 -15.51 16.05 5.11
N ASN A 215 -14.80 15.97 6.22
CA ASN A 215 -14.19 14.76 6.72
C ASN A 215 -14.87 14.29 8.03
N LEU A 216 -15.48 13.09 8.02
CA LEU A 216 -16.19 12.49 9.16
C LEU A 216 -15.31 11.55 10.00
N TRP A 217 -13.99 11.71 9.96
CA TRP A 217 -13.02 10.86 10.66
C TRP A 217 -13.29 10.64 12.15
N ASN A 218 -13.92 11.61 12.83
CA ASN A 218 -14.21 11.59 14.27
C ASN A 218 -15.64 11.12 14.61
N ALA A 219 -16.49 10.84 13.61
CA ALA A 219 -17.85 10.38 13.81
C ALA A 219 -17.92 8.84 13.83
N VAL A 220 -17.16 8.22 14.74
CA VAL A 220 -16.99 6.76 14.78
C VAL A 220 -18.24 6.07 15.35
N PHE A 221 -18.76 5.09 14.60
CA PHE A 221 -19.83 4.21 15.04
C PHE A 221 -19.28 2.85 15.49
N ASP A 222 -19.48 2.50 16.76
CA ASP A 222 -18.98 1.26 17.37
C ASP A 222 -20.11 0.26 17.62
N PHE A 223 -20.18 -0.80 16.80
CA PHE A 223 -21.15 -1.89 16.97
C PHE A 223 -20.92 -2.73 18.23
N SER A 224 -19.69 -2.72 18.76
CA SER A 224 -19.28 -3.47 19.95
C SER A 224 -19.23 -2.62 21.23
N GLY A 225 -19.69 -1.38 21.16
CA GLY A 225 -19.66 -0.43 22.27
C GLY A 225 -20.44 -0.93 23.49
N LYS A 226 -19.90 -0.71 24.69
CA LYS A 226 -20.54 -1.03 25.97
C LYS A 226 -20.53 0.19 26.87
N ARG A 227 -21.58 0.38 27.68
CA ARG A 227 -21.66 1.50 28.62
C ARG A 227 -20.48 1.44 29.60
N GLY A 228 -19.74 2.55 29.72
CA GLY A 228 -18.60 2.67 30.64
C GLY A 228 -17.28 2.12 30.10
N MET A 229 -17.23 1.67 28.85
CA MET A 229 -15.99 1.26 28.17
C MET A 229 -15.92 1.94 26.80
N ALA A 230 -14.73 2.41 26.44
CA ALA A 230 -14.45 2.96 25.11
C ALA A 230 -13.49 2.03 24.39
N ASN A 231 -13.90 1.55 23.21
CA ASN A 231 -13.04 0.74 22.34
C ASN A 231 -12.12 1.61 21.46
N TRP A 232 -12.37 2.92 21.44
CA TRP A 232 -11.64 3.89 20.64
C TRP A 232 -11.52 5.23 21.35
N ARG A 233 -10.56 6.03 20.92
CA ARG A 233 -10.34 7.41 21.37
C ARG A 233 -9.99 8.33 20.20
N ILE A 234 -10.18 9.62 20.40
CA ILE A 234 -9.54 10.64 19.55
C ILE A 234 -8.09 10.79 20.02
N LEU A 235 -7.16 10.84 19.07
CA LEU A 235 -5.76 11.05 19.35
C LEU A 235 -5.54 12.51 19.82
N PRO A 236 -4.88 12.74 20.97
CA PRO A 236 -4.48 14.07 21.41
C PRO A 236 -3.57 14.76 20.39
N LEU A 237 -3.69 16.08 20.26
CA LEU A 237 -2.94 16.86 19.27
C LEU A 237 -1.42 16.70 19.40
N ASP A 238 -0.89 16.55 20.61
CA ASP A 238 0.53 16.34 20.88
C ASP A 238 1.03 14.93 20.55
N GLU A 239 0.12 13.98 20.33
CA GLU A 239 0.42 12.63 19.84
C GLU A 239 0.26 12.49 18.31
N VAL A 240 -0.30 13.50 17.62
CA VAL A 240 -0.52 13.47 16.17
C VAL A 240 0.81 13.51 15.41
N ALA A 241 0.98 12.57 14.49
CA ALA A 241 2.08 12.52 13.55
C ALA A 241 1.61 12.82 12.12
N GLU A 242 2.41 13.62 11.41
CA GLU A 242 2.25 13.83 9.97
C GLU A 242 3.16 12.88 9.19
N LEU A 243 2.67 12.29 8.10
CA LEU A 243 3.44 11.42 7.23
C LEU A 243 3.78 12.13 5.92
N CYS A 244 5.07 12.17 5.57
CA CYS A 244 5.55 12.64 4.27
C CYS A 244 6.22 11.50 3.52
N VAL A 245 5.71 11.16 2.35
CA VAL A 245 6.32 10.16 1.47
C VAL A 245 6.92 10.86 0.26
N ASP A 246 8.25 10.89 0.20
CA ASP A 246 9.01 11.36 -0.93
C ASP A 246 9.34 10.20 -1.87
N LEU A 247 8.89 10.28 -3.12
CA LEU A 247 9.17 9.27 -4.14
C LEU A 247 10.41 9.72 -4.92
N ALA A 248 11.54 9.04 -4.70
CA ALA A 248 12.88 9.49 -5.06
C ALA A 248 13.23 9.55 -6.58
N ASP A 249 12.30 9.21 -7.47
CA ASP A 249 12.62 8.97 -8.88
C ASP A 249 12.07 10.10 -9.81
N GLU A 250 12.99 10.99 -10.25
CA GLU A 250 12.86 12.01 -11.34
C GLU A 250 11.83 13.14 -11.10
N PRO A 251 11.75 14.27 -11.87
CA PRO A 251 11.12 15.53 -11.40
C PRO A 251 9.60 15.42 -11.36
N GLY A 252 9.10 14.69 -10.37
CA GLY A 252 7.72 14.60 -10.01
C GLY A 252 7.27 15.85 -9.26
N PRO A 253 5.95 16.08 -9.20
CA PRO A 253 5.43 17.11 -8.32
C PRO A 253 5.85 16.80 -6.88
N ALA A 254 6.19 17.84 -6.13
CA ALA A 254 6.47 17.72 -4.70
C ALA A 254 5.30 17.07 -3.97
N ALA A 255 5.59 16.43 -2.83
CA ALA A 255 4.55 15.87 -1.98
C ALA A 255 3.53 16.95 -1.58
N ASP A 256 2.25 16.66 -1.78
CA ASP A 256 1.15 17.56 -1.43
C ASP A 256 0.13 16.85 -0.53
N SER A 257 -0.69 17.64 0.16
CA SER A 257 -1.82 17.14 0.95
C SER A 257 -3.02 18.02 0.69
N PRO A 258 -4.23 17.45 0.49
CA PRO A 258 -5.43 18.24 0.25
C PRO A 258 -6.07 18.74 1.55
N GLY A 259 -5.70 18.19 2.70
CA GLY A 259 -6.28 18.55 4.00
C GLY A 259 -5.76 19.88 4.56
N PRO A 260 -6.57 20.58 5.38
CA PRO A 260 -6.05 21.68 6.19
C PRO A 260 -5.01 21.18 7.18
N ALA A 261 -4.15 22.08 7.68
CA ALA A 261 -3.23 21.76 8.76
C ALA A 261 -4.00 21.27 10.00
N ILE A 262 -3.44 20.31 10.72
CA ILE A 262 -4.01 19.82 11.97
C ILE A 262 -3.76 20.89 13.03
N THR A 263 -4.84 21.38 13.64
CA THR A 263 -4.78 22.55 14.54
C THR A 263 -5.41 22.31 15.91
N HIS A 264 -6.11 21.19 16.08
CA HIS A 264 -6.82 20.81 17.30
C HIS A 264 -7.13 19.30 17.27
#